data_AF-A0A4Q3T4N3-F1
#
_entry.id   AF-A0A4Q3T4N3-F1
#
_cell.length_a   1.000
_cell.length_b   1.000
_cell.length_c   1.000
_cell.angle_alpha   90.00
_cell.angle_beta   90.00
_cell.angle_gamma   90.00
#
_symmetry.space_group_name_H-M   'P 1'
#
loop_
_entity.id
_entity.type
_entity.pdbx_description
1 polymer ?
#
loop_
_entity_poly.entity_id
_entity_poly.type
_entity_poly.pdbx_seq_one_letter_code
_entity_poly.pdbx_strand_id
1 'polypeptide(L)' 'SLVVHGHAHRGAPEGKTHKGVPVYNVALPVLRTLGDLPYRVFEV' A
#
# COMPACT_ATOMS: atom_id res chain seq x y z
N SER A 1 -9.00 -11.25 3.11
CA SER A 1 -9.47 -9.84 3.18
C SER A 1 -8.35 -8.91 2.76
N LEU A 2 -8.59 -8.03 1.77
CA LEU A 2 -7.64 -7.03 1.30
C LEU A 2 -7.92 -5.67 1.97
N VAL A 3 -6.89 -5.02 2.53
CA VAL A 3 -7.01 -3.70 3.17
C VAL A 3 -6.05 -2.72 2.50
N VAL A 4 -6.58 -1.59 2.04
CA VAL A 4 -5.82 -0.56 1.34
C VAL A 4 -6.12 0.84 1.90
N HIS A 5 -5.15 1.76 1.82
CA HIS A 5 -5.39 3.20 2.02
C HIS A 5 -4.55 4.02 1.05
N GLY A 6 -5.03 5.20 0.65
CA GLY A 6 -4.34 6.07 -0.32
C GLY A 6 -4.04 7.50 0.14
N HIS A 7 -4.46 7.89 1.35
CA HIS A 7 -4.33 9.28 1.82
C HIS A 7 -2.93 9.61 2.37
N ALA A 8 -2.21 8.61 2.88
CA ALA A 8 -0.88 8.81 3.44
C ALA A 8 0.16 8.87 2.32
N HIS A 9 0.54 10.08 1.91
CA HIS A 9 1.55 10.32 0.87
C HIS A 9 2.99 9.97 1.29
N ARG A 10 3.17 9.41 2.50
CA ARG A 10 4.45 9.04 3.10
C ARG A 10 4.31 7.72 3.86
N GLY A 11 5.44 7.13 4.23
CA GLY A 11 5.51 5.89 4.98
C GLY A 11 5.96 4.72 4.12
N ALA A 12 5.56 3.52 4.50
CA ALA A 12 5.91 2.29 3.80
C ALA A 12 4.80 1.86 2.83
N PRO A 13 5.16 1.14 1.75
CA PRO A 13 4.20 0.53 0.83
C PRO A 13 3.34 -0.57 1.49
N GLU A 14 3.84 -1.16 2.58
CA GLU A 14 3.20 -2.23 3.33
C GLU A 14 3.33 -2.01 4.84
N GLY A 15 2.30 -2.43 5.56
CA GLY A 15 2.28 -2.48 7.01
C GLY A 15 1.32 -3.54 7.52
N LYS A 16 1.18 -3.62 8.85
CA LYS A 16 0.23 -4.50 9.53
C LYS A 16 -0.53 -3.71 10.58
N THR A 17 -1.83 -4.00 10.72
CA THR A 17 -2.60 -3.54 11.89
C THR A 17 -2.07 -4.20 13.16
N HIS A 18 -2.47 -3.71 14.33
CA HIS A 18 -2.12 -4.33 15.62
C HIS A 18 -2.53 -5.81 15.71
N LYS A 19 -3.60 -6.22 15.01
CA LYS A 19 -4.06 -7.63 14.93
C LYS A 19 -3.39 -8.43 13.80
N GLY A 20 -2.36 -7.88 13.17
CA GLY A 20 -1.57 -8.57 12.13
C GLY A 20 -2.17 -8.54 10.72
N VAL A 21 -3.33 -7.90 10.51
CA VAL A 21 -3.94 -7.77 9.17
C VAL A 21 -3.01 -6.95 8.26
N PRO A 22 -2.59 -7.46 7.09
CA PRO A 22 -1.76 -6.72 6.15
C PRO A 22 -2.53 -5.53 5.57
N VAL A 23 -1.84 -4.39 5.44
CA VAL A 23 -2.39 -3.15 4.90
C VAL A 23 -1.43 -2.59 3.86
N TYR A 24 -1.96 -2.18 2.71
CA TYR A 24 -1.18 -1.67 1.59
C TYR A 24 -1.43 -0.18 1.38
N ASN A 25 -0.36 0.61 1.33
CA ASN A 25 -0.43 2.01 0.99
C ASN A 25 -0.42 2.17 -0.54
N VAL A 26 -1.57 2.54 -1.10
CA VAL A 26 -1.78 2.73 -2.55
C VAL A 26 -1.73 4.22 -2.93
N ALA A 27 -1.18 5.08 -2.07
CA ALA A 27 -0.94 6.48 -2.40
C ALA A 27 0.08 6.60 -3.53
N LEU A 28 -0.24 7.38 -4.57
CA LEU A 28 0.64 7.59 -5.74
C LEU A 28 2.09 7.97 -5.36
N PRO A 29 2.35 8.86 -4.38
CA PRO A 29 3.73 9.17 -3.97
C PRO A 29 4.50 7.97 -3.43
N VAL A 30 3.82 7.02 -2.77
CA VAL A 30 4.42 5.80 -2.22
C VAL A 30 4.58 4.73 -3.30
N LEU A 31 3.59 4.55 -4.18
CA LEU A 31 3.72 3.61 -5.30
C LEU A 31 4.87 3.97 -6.25
N ARG A 32 5.13 5.26 -6.45
CA ARG A 32 6.30 5.74 -7.22
C ARG A 32 7.65 5.37 -6.61
N THR A 33 7.72 4.99 -5.34
CA THR A 33 8.97 4.51 -4.72
C THR A 33 9.21 3.03 -5.00
N LEU A 34 8.24 2.31 -5.57
CA LEU A 34 8.33 0.86 -5.85
C LEU A 34 8.82 0.55 -7.27
N GLY A 35 8.85 1.54 -8.17
CA GLY A 35 9.30 1.38 -9.55
C GLY A 35 8.51 2.26 -10.53
N ASP A 36 8.68 1.98 -11.83
CA ASP A 36 8.13 2.79 -12.92
C ASP A 36 6.62 2.64 -13.10
N LEU A 37 6.03 1.59 -12.54
CA LEU A 37 4.59 1.32 -12.60
C LEU A 37 3.93 1.77 -11.29
N PRO A 38 3.15 2.87 -11.29
CA PRO A 38 2.55 3.42 -10.09
C PRO A 38 1.24 2.70 -9.72
N TYR A 39 1.19 1.38 -9.88
CA TYR A 39 0.05 0.56 -9.52
C TYR A 39 0.50 -0.77 -8.93
N ARG A 40 -0.41 -1.41 -8.21
CA ARG A 40 -0.20 -2.73 -7.61
C ARG A 40 -1.40 -3.62 -7.89
N VAL A 41 -1.14 -4.87 -8.22
CA VAL A 41 -2.17 -5.86 -8.53
C VAL A 41 -2.31 -6.80 -7.33
N PHE A 42 -3.54 -7.12 -6.97
CA PHE A 42 -3.87 -8.04 -5.88
C PHE A 42 -4.82 -9.12 -6.41
N GLU A 43 -4.55 -10.37 -6.03
CA GLU A 43 -5.49 -11.48 -6.15
C GLU A 43 -6.36 -11.51 -4.89
N VAL A 44 -7.67 -11.73 -5.04
CA VAL A 44 -8.67 -11.59 -3.95
C VAL A 44 -9.55 -12.82 -3.86
#